data_AF-A0A8T1YT60-F1
#
_entry.id   AF-A0A8T1YT60-F1
#
_cell.length_a   1.000
_cell.length_b   1.000
_cell.length_c   1.000
_cell.angle_alpha   90.00
_cell.angle_beta   90.00
_cell.angle_gamma   90.00
#
_symmetry.space_group_name_H-M   'P 1'
#
loop_
_entity.id
_entity.type
_entity.pdbx_description
1 polymer ?
#
loop_
_entity_poly.entity_id
_entity_poly.type
_entity_poly.pdbx_seq_one_letter_code
_entity_poly.pdbx_strand_id
1 'polypeptide(L)'
;MSKYSYVSPLCMSGGDGYNSYSTNSLLQRRVLSKAKPVLVKNIRELMINLNFPTYIKVADLGCSSGQNTFLAMSEIINTINVFCQQRNQNPPEIDCCLNDLPNNDFNTTFKFIQFFNEKNITSKESYFVSGVPGSFYSRLFPRRSLYFVHSSYGLHWLSKVPEGLEKSKMSVYITNSSPLSTYKAYLNQFQRDFATFLKLRSEEMVSNGRMVLTFIGRSTIDNPLHRDCCHFWTLLSKSLRDLVVERVL
;
A
#
# COMPACT_ATOMS: atom_id res chain seq x y z
N MET A 1 8.74 20.45 -21.74
CA MET A 1 9.47 19.17 -21.77
C MET A 1 10.36 19.10 -20.52
N SER A 2 10.04 18.21 -19.58
CA SER A 2 10.75 18.06 -18.30
C SER A 2 12.10 17.35 -18.51
N LYS A 3 13.18 17.93 -17.98
CA LYS A 3 14.57 17.47 -18.11
C LYS A 3 14.94 16.25 -17.23
N TYR A 4 13.94 15.49 -16.75
CA TYR A 4 14.15 14.26 -15.98
C TYR A 4 13.44 13.10 -16.66
N SER A 5 13.96 12.71 -17.83
CA SER A 5 13.64 11.46 -18.47
C SER A 5 14.25 10.31 -17.66
N TYR A 6 13.41 9.36 -17.24
CA TYR A 6 13.72 8.08 -16.56
C TYR A 6 13.90 8.10 -15.03
N VAL A 7 12.86 8.48 -14.28
CA VAL A 7 12.60 7.76 -13.01
C VAL A 7 11.52 6.73 -13.33
N SER A 8 11.92 5.47 -13.47
CA SER A 8 10.97 4.37 -13.63
C SER A 8 10.05 4.35 -12.39
N PRO A 9 8.72 4.15 -12.56
CA PRO A 9 7.82 3.88 -11.44
C PRO A 9 8.42 2.81 -10.52
N LEU A 10 8.60 3.14 -9.23
CA LEU A 10 9.25 2.27 -8.27
C LEU A 10 8.34 1.09 -7.91
N CYS A 11 8.75 -0.13 -8.25
CA CYS A 11 8.10 -1.36 -7.78
C CYS A 11 9.07 -2.17 -6.91
N MET A 12 8.52 -3.11 -6.14
CA MET A 12 9.34 -4.05 -5.38
C MET A 12 10.00 -5.07 -6.31
N SER A 13 11.07 -5.73 -5.83
CA SER A 13 11.71 -6.82 -6.56
C SER A 13 10.71 -7.96 -6.81
N GLY A 14 10.39 -8.19 -8.09
CA GLY A 14 9.48 -9.26 -8.53
C GLY A 14 10.04 -10.67 -8.33
N GLY A 15 9.26 -11.67 -8.76
CA GLY A 15 9.58 -13.10 -8.63
C GLY A 15 9.35 -13.71 -7.25
N ASP A 16 9.69 -15.00 -7.15
CA ASP A 16 9.53 -15.87 -5.97
C ASP A 16 10.87 -16.43 -5.45
N GLY A 17 11.99 -15.96 -6.01
CA GLY A 17 13.35 -16.36 -5.60
C GLY A 17 13.83 -15.72 -4.28
N TYR A 18 15.04 -16.08 -3.88
CA TYR A 18 15.64 -15.67 -2.60
C TYR A 18 15.72 -14.15 -2.38
N ASN A 19 15.98 -13.36 -3.43
CA ASN A 19 16.08 -11.90 -3.35
C ASN A 19 14.77 -11.16 -3.69
N SER A 20 13.66 -11.90 -3.87
CA SER A 20 12.38 -11.30 -4.23
C SER A 20 11.70 -10.65 -3.02
N TYR A 21 10.75 -9.75 -3.28
CA TYR A 21 9.92 -9.19 -2.23
C TYR A 21 9.03 -10.24 -1.56
N SER A 22 8.56 -11.24 -2.32
CA SER A 22 7.66 -12.26 -1.80
C SER A 22 8.30 -13.07 -0.65
N THR A 23 9.61 -13.31 -0.71
CA THR A 23 10.40 -14.01 0.31
C THR A 23 10.98 -13.09 1.40
N ASN A 24 11.07 -11.79 1.15
CA ASN A 24 11.69 -10.80 2.07
C ASN A 24 10.71 -9.79 2.70
N SER A 25 9.40 -10.08 2.70
CA SER A 25 8.35 -9.15 3.17
C SER A 25 7.73 -9.52 4.54
N LEU A 26 8.50 -10.17 5.41
CA LEU A 26 8.05 -10.61 6.74
C LEU A 26 7.66 -9.44 7.65
N LEU A 27 8.36 -8.31 7.56
CA LEU A 27 8.05 -7.12 8.36
C LEU A 27 6.63 -6.60 8.03
N GLN A 28 6.34 -6.44 6.74
CA GLN A 28 5.03 -6.01 6.24
C GLN A 28 3.94 -7.00 6.67
N ARG A 29 4.23 -8.31 6.62
CA ARG A 29 3.33 -9.37 7.12
C ARG A 29 3.03 -9.24 8.61
N ARG A 30 4.04 -8.96 9.45
CA ARG A 30 3.84 -8.71 10.88
C ARG A 30 2.97 -7.49 11.13
N VAL A 31 3.14 -6.44 10.34
CA VAL A 31 2.30 -5.24 10.47
C VAL A 31 0.85 -5.53 10.07
N LEU A 32 0.61 -6.29 9.00
CA LEU A 32 -0.75 -6.73 8.65
C LEU A 32 -1.42 -7.47 9.82
N SER A 33 -0.69 -8.37 10.49
CA SER A 33 -1.20 -9.06 11.69
C SER A 33 -1.55 -8.09 12.83
N LYS A 34 -0.71 -7.07 13.07
CA LYS A 34 -1.00 -6.03 14.08
C LYS A 34 -2.18 -5.13 13.71
N ALA A 35 -2.38 -4.86 12.42
CA ALA A 35 -3.48 -4.02 11.92
C ALA A 35 -4.82 -4.78 11.81
N LYS A 36 -4.81 -6.11 11.91
CA LYS A 36 -5.99 -6.98 11.79
C LYS A 36 -7.19 -6.53 12.64
N PRO A 37 -7.06 -6.14 13.93
CA PRO A 37 -8.22 -5.67 14.70
C PRO A 37 -8.90 -4.43 14.11
N VAL A 38 -8.12 -3.50 13.56
CA VAL A 38 -8.64 -2.30 12.90
C VAL A 38 -9.35 -2.67 11.60
N LEU A 39 -8.78 -3.60 10.83
CA LEU A 39 -9.38 -4.14 9.61
C LEU A 39 -10.73 -4.80 9.89
N VAL A 40 -10.77 -5.76 10.82
CA VAL A 40 -11.98 -6.52 11.17
C VAL A 40 -13.09 -5.59 11.64
N LYS A 41 -12.78 -4.62 12.52
CA LYS A 41 -13.75 -3.64 13.00
C LYS A 41 -14.37 -2.85 11.85
N ASN A 42 -13.54 -2.31 10.95
CA ASN A 42 -14.02 -1.48 9.85
C ASN A 42 -14.82 -2.26 8.82
N ILE A 43 -14.49 -3.52 8.55
CA ILE A 43 -15.29 -4.38 7.66
C ILE A 43 -16.67 -4.65 8.26
N ARG A 44 -16.78 -4.97 9.57
CA ARG A 44 -18.08 -5.17 10.21
C ARG A 44 -18.95 -3.91 10.17
N GLU A 45 -18.37 -2.75 10.45
CA GLU A 45 -19.09 -1.48 10.39
C GLU A 45 -19.47 -1.11 8.95
N LEU A 46 -18.67 -1.46 7.93
CA LEU A 46 -19.04 -1.32 6.53
C LEU A 46 -20.31 -2.12 6.21
N MET A 47 -20.34 -3.41 6.59
CA MET A 47 -21.48 -4.29 6.32
C MET A 47 -22.78 -3.77 6.95
N ILE A 48 -22.72 -3.25 8.18
CA ILE A 48 -23.86 -2.63 8.86
C ILE A 48 -24.31 -1.37 8.12
N ASN A 49 -23.36 -0.45 7.83
CA ASN A 49 -23.68 0.85 7.25
C ASN A 49 -24.23 0.77 5.82
N LEU A 50 -23.92 -0.32 5.11
CA LEU A 50 -24.42 -0.61 3.77
C LEU A 50 -25.60 -1.59 3.76
N ASN A 51 -26.13 -1.93 4.93
CA ASN A 51 -27.27 -2.84 5.09
C ASN A 51 -27.08 -4.18 4.36
N PHE A 52 -25.93 -4.82 4.57
CA PHE A 52 -25.58 -6.14 4.02
C PHE A 52 -25.82 -6.22 2.50
N PRO A 53 -25.04 -5.49 1.69
CA PRO A 53 -25.24 -5.45 0.25
C PRO A 53 -25.00 -6.84 -0.36
N THR A 54 -25.54 -7.09 -1.55
CA THR A 54 -25.33 -8.33 -2.32
C THR A 54 -24.01 -8.34 -3.10
N TYR A 55 -23.38 -7.18 -3.27
CA TYR A 55 -22.13 -7.00 -4.00
C TYR A 55 -21.23 -5.98 -3.31
N ILE A 56 -19.93 -6.25 -3.26
CA ILE A 56 -18.91 -5.36 -2.69
C ILE A 56 -17.67 -5.38 -3.58
N LYS A 57 -17.16 -4.18 -3.92
CA LYS A 57 -15.83 -4.02 -4.53
C LYS A 57 -14.80 -3.57 -3.51
N VAL A 58 -13.72 -4.33 -3.40
CA VAL A 58 -12.61 -4.13 -2.47
C VAL A 58 -11.34 -3.89 -3.27
N ALA A 59 -10.56 -2.87 -2.94
CA ALA A 59 -9.27 -2.63 -3.55
C ALA A 59 -8.13 -2.70 -2.53
N ASP A 60 -7.02 -3.37 -2.89
CA ASP A 60 -5.73 -3.25 -2.19
C ASP A 60 -4.79 -2.40 -3.03
N LEU A 61 -4.43 -1.21 -2.52
CA LEU A 61 -3.65 -0.21 -3.22
C LEU A 61 -2.18 -0.29 -2.80
N GLY A 62 -1.32 -0.71 -3.74
CA GLY A 62 0.09 -1.06 -3.48
C GLY A 62 0.24 -2.53 -3.08
N CYS A 63 -0.30 -3.46 -3.88
CA CYS A 63 -0.33 -4.88 -3.57
C CYS A 63 1.04 -5.58 -3.67
N SER A 64 1.99 -4.98 -4.38
CA SER A 64 3.30 -5.54 -4.71
C SER A 64 3.19 -6.91 -5.41
N SER A 65 4.22 -7.76 -5.31
CA SER A 65 4.33 -9.06 -5.99
C SER A 65 4.39 -10.27 -5.04
N GLY A 66 3.77 -10.19 -3.86
CA GLY A 66 3.89 -11.23 -2.82
C GLY A 66 2.56 -11.64 -2.17
N GLN A 67 2.61 -12.67 -1.34
CA GLN A 67 1.44 -13.27 -0.67
C GLN A 67 0.69 -12.31 0.28
N ASN A 68 1.33 -11.22 0.71
CA ASN A 68 0.78 -10.33 1.74
C ASN A 68 -0.56 -9.69 1.32
N THR A 69 -0.76 -9.36 0.05
CA THR A 69 -2.04 -8.86 -0.47
C THR A 69 -3.17 -9.89 -0.29
N PHE A 70 -2.90 -11.16 -0.62
CA PHE A 70 -3.86 -12.25 -0.46
C PHE A 70 -4.17 -12.57 1.00
N LEU A 71 -3.23 -12.38 1.92
CA LEU A 71 -3.49 -12.49 3.35
C LEU A 71 -4.47 -11.40 3.82
N ALA A 72 -4.30 -10.16 3.38
CA ALA A 72 -5.22 -9.07 3.70
C ALA A 72 -6.62 -9.30 3.08
N MET A 73 -6.68 -9.67 1.79
CA MET A 73 -7.94 -9.99 1.12
C MET A 73 -8.67 -11.17 1.76
N SER A 74 -7.95 -12.23 2.15
CA SER A 74 -8.56 -13.38 2.84
C SER A 74 -9.14 -12.97 4.18
N GLU A 75 -8.47 -12.10 4.93
CA GLU A 75 -9.01 -11.58 6.18
C GLU A 75 -10.30 -10.78 5.97
N ILE A 76 -10.36 -9.97 4.91
CA ILE A 76 -11.56 -9.20 4.54
C ILE A 76 -12.72 -10.15 4.20
N ILE A 77 -12.51 -11.10 3.29
CA ILE A 77 -13.52 -12.07 2.85
C ILE A 77 -14.03 -12.89 4.04
N ASN A 78 -13.12 -13.47 4.82
CA ASN A 78 -13.50 -14.28 5.98
C ASN A 78 -14.27 -13.45 7.03
N THR A 79 -13.87 -12.19 7.25
CA THR A 79 -14.60 -11.30 8.17
C THR A 79 -16.03 -11.04 7.68
N ILE A 80 -16.21 -10.77 6.39
CA ILE A 80 -17.53 -10.56 5.78
C ILE A 80 -18.38 -11.82 5.96
N ASN A 81 -17.86 -12.98 5.57
CA ASN A 81 -18.62 -14.24 5.55
C ASN A 81 -19.04 -14.66 6.96
N VAL A 82 -18.11 -14.64 7.92
CA VAL A 82 -18.41 -14.95 9.33
C VAL A 82 -19.42 -13.96 9.89
N PHE A 83 -19.28 -12.67 9.58
CA PHE A 83 -20.18 -11.65 10.12
C PHE A 83 -21.59 -11.74 9.52
N CYS A 84 -21.72 -12.02 8.21
CA CYS A 84 -23.00 -12.28 7.57
C CYS A 84 -23.69 -13.50 8.20
N GLN A 85 -22.96 -14.60 8.39
CA GLN A 85 -23.47 -15.80 9.05
C GLN A 85 -23.98 -15.50 10.47
N GLN A 86 -23.22 -14.75 11.27
CA GLN A 86 -23.63 -14.32 12.62
C GLN A 86 -24.90 -13.45 12.64
N ARG A 87 -25.23 -12.81 11.52
CA ARG A 87 -26.39 -11.92 11.37
C ARG A 87 -27.54 -12.55 10.58
N ASN A 88 -27.44 -13.84 10.26
CA ASN A 88 -28.38 -14.55 9.39
C ASN A 88 -28.59 -13.83 8.04
N GLN A 89 -27.50 -13.29 7.48
CA GLN A 89 -27.46 -12.62 6.19
C GLN A 89 -26.69 -13.48 5.18
N ASN A 90 -27.02 -13.32 3.90
CA ASN A 90 -26.25 -13.95 2.84
C ASN A 90 -24.96 -13.14 2.58
N PRO A 91 -23.81 -13.81 2.40
CA PRO A 91 -22.60 -13.14 1.96
C PRO A 91 -22.75 -12.50 0.56
N PRO A 92 -22.13 -11.33 0.31
CA PRO A 92 -22.08 -10.73 -1.02
C PRO A 92 -21.14 -11.46 -1.97
N GLU A 93 -21.30 -11.19 -3.27
CA GLU A 93 -20.20 -11.33 -4.24
C GLU A 93 -19.13 -10.25 -4.00
N ILE A 94 -17.86 -10.64 -4.02
CA ILE A 94 -16.73 -9.77 -3.67
C ILE A 94 -15.79 -9.60 -4.87
N ASP A 95 -15.74 -8.41 -5.45
CA ASP A 95 -14.76 -8.04 -6.48
C ASP A 95 -13.49 -7.50 -5.83
N CYS A 96 -12.42 -8.30 -5.82
CA CYS A 96 -11.12 -7.98 -5.26
C CYS A 96 -10.18 -7.41 -6.33
N CYS A 97 -9.91 -6.12 -6.27
CA CYS A 97 -8.99 -5.42 -7.16
C CYS A 97 -7.61 -5.26 -6.51
N LEU A 98 -6.57 -5.81 -7.16
CA LEU A 98 -5.17 -5.68 -6.77
C LEU A 98 -4.53 -4.55 -7.58
N ASN A 99 -4.22 -3.43 -6.94
CA ASN A 99 -3.59 -2.28 -7.60
C ASN A 99 -2.11 -2.19 -7.25
N ASP A 100 -1.29 -1.92 -8.27
CA ASP A 100 0.09 -1.46 -8.13
C ASP A 100 0.49 -0.66 -9.39
N LEU A 101 1.71 -0.14 -9.43
CA LEU A 101 2.25 0.55 -10.60
C LEU A 101 2.35 -0.42 -11.80
N PRO A 102 2.30 0.10 -13.04
CA PRO A 102 2.34 -0.74 -14.25
C PRO A 102 3.55 -1.68 -14.36
N ASN A 103 4.67 -1.32 -13.73
CA ASN A 103 5.90 -2.10 -13.76
C ASN A 103 5.97 -3.19 -12.69
N ASN A 104 4.98 -3.30 -11.80
CA ASN A 104 4.90 -4.36 -10.80
C ASN A 104 4.77 -5.74 -11.47
N ASP A 105 5.32 -6.77 -10.84
CA ASP A 105 5.24 -8.14 -11.33
C ASP A 105 3.89 -8.78 -10.97
N PHE A 106 2.86 -8.39 -11.73
CA PHE A 106 1.52 -8.99 -11.64
C PHE A 106 1.53 -10.48 -12.01
N ASN A 107 2.45 -10.94 -12.86
CA ASN A 107 2.54 -12.36 -13.21
C ASN A 107 2.86 -13.21 -11.97
N THR A 108 3.87 -12.82 -11.19
CA THR A 108 4.17 -13.49 -9.93
C THR A 108 3.03 -13.34 -8.93
N THR A 109 2.38 -12.17 -8.88
CA THR A 109 1.19 -11.96 -8.03
C THR A 109 0.10 -12.99 -8.34
N PHE A 110 -0.26 -13.17 -9.62
CA PHE A 110 -1.32 -14.10 -10.01
C PHE A 110 -0.95 -15.57 -9.84
N LYS A 111 0.34 -15.95 -9.82
CA LYS A 111 0.75 -17.31 -9.43
C LYS A 111 0.30 -17.69 -8.02
N PHE A 112 0.12 -16.73 -7.11
CA PHE A 112 -0.36 -16.98 -5.74
C PHE A 112 -1.90 -17.10 -5.62
N ILE A 113 -2.66 -17.10 -6.73
CA ILE A 113 -4.11 -17.35 -6.70
C ILE A 113 -4.43 -18.72 -6.08
N GLN A 114 -3.63 -19.77 -6.33
CA GLN A 114 -3.87 -21.08 -5.72
C GLN A 114 -3.77 -21.00 -4.19
N PHE A 115 -2.72 -20.36 -3.68
CA PHE A 115 -2.55 -20.08 -2.24
C PHE A 115 -3.75 -19.30 -1.68
N PHE A 116 -4.26 -18.32 -2.42
CA PHE A 116 -5.44 -17.56 -2.02
C PHE A 116 -6.70 -18.43 -1.97
N ASN A 117 -6.89 -19.34 -2.93
CA ASN A 117 -8.03 -20.26 -2.96
C ASN A 117 -7.99 -21.30 -1.82
N GLU A 118 -6.80 -21.74 -1.42
CA GLU A 118 -6.61 -22.62 -0.26
C GLU A 118 -6.94 -21.91 1.07
N LYS A 119 -6.79 -20.59 1.14
CA LYS A 119 -7.15 -19.79 2.32
C LYS A 119 -8.65 -19.51 2.44
N ASN A 120 -9.40 -19.60 1.35
CA ASN A 120 -10.83 -19.23 1.29
C ASN A 120 -11.71 -20.39 0.81
N ILE A 121 -11.40 -21.63 1.23
CA ILE A 121 -12.06 -22.86 0.75
C ILE A 121 -13.58 -22.81 0.86
N THR A 122 -14.12 -22.25 1.96
CA THR A 122 -15.56 -22.14 2.21
C THR A 122 -16.26 -21.06 1.40
N SER A 123 -15.50 -20.25 0.65
CA SER A 123 -15.96 -19.01 -0.01
C SER A 123 -15.64 -18.99 -1.51
N LYS A 124 -15.19 -20.12 -2.08
CA LYS A 124 -14.59 -20.22 -3.43
C LYS A 124 -15.46 -19.71 -4.58
N GLU A 125 -16.77 -19.56 -4.38
CA GLU A 125 -17.71 -19.16 -5.43
C GLU A 125 -18.18 -17.70 -5.31
N SER A 126 -17.68 -16.94 -4.33
CA SER A 126 -18.20 -15.59 -4.00
C SER A 126 -17.16 -14.49 -4.07
N TYR A 127 -15.99 -14.73 -4.68
CA TYR A 127 -15.00 -13.67 -4.91
C TYR A 127 -14.32 -13.77 -6.28
N PHE A 128 -13.94 -12.61 -6.80
CA PHE A 128 -13.31 -12.45 -8.12
C PHE A 128 -12.06 -11.59 -7.96
N VAL A 129 -10.97 -11.94 -8.64
CA VAL A 129 -9.71 -11.20 -8.51
C VAL A 129 -9.34 -10.54 -9.84
N SER A 130 -9.03 -9.24 -9.79
CA SER A 130 -8.58 -8.46 -10.94
C SER A 130 -7.32 -7.65 -10.62
N GLY A 131 -6.48 -7.39 -11.62
CA GLY A 131 -5.34 -6.48 -11.51
C GLY A 131 -5.68 -5.10 -12.06
N VAL A 132 -5.23 -4.05 -11.38
CA VAL A 132 -5.46 -2.65 -11.78
C VAL A 132 -4.12 -1.91 -11.84
N PRO A 133 -3.42 -1.92 -12.99
CA PRO A 133 -2.14 -1.24 -13.12
C PRO A 133 -2.32 0.29 -13.18
N GLY A 134 -1.66 1.01 -12.29
CA GLY A 134 -1.70 2.48 -12.25
C GLY A 134 -1.30 3.06 -10.91
N SER A 135 -0.95 4.35 -10.91
CA SER A 135 -0.65 5.05 -9.67
C SER A 135 -1.93 5.32 -8.88
N PHE A 136 -1.95 5.03 -7.59
CA PHE A 136 -3.02 5.48 -6.70
C PHE A 136 -3.02 7.01 -6.49
N TYR A 137 -2.04 7.76 -7.02
CA TYR A 137 -2.11 9.22 -7.15
C TYR A 137 -2.82 9.67 -8.44
N SER A 138 -3.46 8.73 -9.16
CA SER A 138 -4.39 8.97 -10.27
C SER A 138 -5.75 8.28 -10.02
N ARG A 139 -6.74 8.59 -10.85
CA ARG A 139 -8.02 7.86 -10.88
C ARG A 139 -7.76 6.44 -11.38
N LEU A 140 -8.23 5.46 -10.63
CA LEU A 140 -8.09 4.02 -10.91
C LEU A 140 -9.44 3.35 -11.16
N PHE A 141 -10.50 3.87 -10.54
CA PHE A 141 -11.82 3.24 -10.54
C PHE A 141 -12.91 4.22 -11.01
N PRO A 142 -14.05 3.72 -11.53
CA PRO A 142 -15.23 4.54 -11.76
C PRO A 142 -15.73 5.23 -10.49
N ARG A 143 -16.48 6.32 -10.65
CA ARG A 143 -17.05 7.05 -9.50
C ARG A 143 -18.01 6.15 -8.72
N ARG A 144 -17.97 6.24 -7.39
CA ARG A 144 -18.88 5.50 -6.48
C ARG A 144 -18.95 3.99 -6.78
N SER A 145 -17.79 3.38 -7.02
CA SER A 145 -17.69 1.94 -7.31
C SER A 145 -16.95 1.15 -6.24
N LEU A 146 -16.14 1.81 -5.40
CA LEU A 146 -15.38 1.16 -4.32
C LEU A 146 -16.11 1.21 -2.98
N TYR A 147 -16.19 0.06 -2.32
CA TYR A 147 -16.85 -0.09 -1.02
C TYR A 147 -15.81 -0.08 0.09
N PHE A 148 -14.68 -0.75 -0.15
CA PHE A 148 -13.59 -0.83 0.80
C PHE A 148 -12.24 -0.64 0.12
N VAL A 149 -11.36 0.14 0.75
CA VAL A 149 -9.96 0.29 0.34
C VAL A 149 -9.06 -0.17 1.46
N HIS A 150 -8.16 -1.09 1.14
CA HIS A 150 -7.02 -1.44 1.95
C HIS A 150 -5.75 -0.87 1.31
N SER A 151 -4.81 -0.40 2.11
CA SER A 151 -3.45 -0.13 1.66
C SER A 151 -2.50 -0.33 2.83
N SER A 152 -1.47 -1.14 2.62
CA SER A 152 -0.44 -1.38 3.63
C SER A 152 0.93 -1.15 3.01
N TYR A 153 1.72 -0.26 3.61
CA TYR A 153 3.08 0.08 3.18
C TYR A 153 3.19 0.68 1.76
N GLY A 154 2.10 1.20 1.19
CA GLY A 154 2.14 1.93 -0.09
C GLY A 154 2.32 3.45 0.07
N LEU A 155 1.59 4.07 0.99
CA LEU A 155 1.37 5.53 1.01
C LEU A 155 2.56 6.39 1.49
N HIS A 156 3.63 5.79 2.01
CA HIS A 156 4.85 6.53 2.35
C HIS A 156 5.74 6.78 1.12
N TRP A 157 5.46 6.12 -0.01
CA TRP A 157 6.11 6.39 -1.29
C TRP A 157 5.48 7.63 -1.94
N LEU A 158 6.31 8.63 -2.20
CA LEU A 158 5.90 9.88 -2.83
C LEU A 158 5.75 9.71 -4.34
N SER A 159 4.94 10.57 -4.97
CA SER A 159 4.76 10.57 -6.42
C SER A 159 6.03 10.98 -7.18
N LYS A 160 6.89 11.77 -6.54
CA LYS A 160 8.18 12.23 -7.06
C LYS A 160 9.11 12.63 -5.92
N VAL A 161 10.40 12.76 -6.24
CA VAL A 161 11.37 13.42 -5.35
C VAL A 161 10.91 14.87 -5.11
N PRO A 162 10.94 15.38 -3.86
CA PRO A 162 10.55 16.77 -3.60
C PRO A 162 11.41 17.76 -4.39
N GLU A 163 10.75 18.80 -4.94
CA GLU A 163 11.41 19.83 -5.74
C GLU A 163 12.55 20.50 -4.98
N GLY A 164 13.70 20.66 -5.65
CA GLY A 164 14.90 21.25 -5.07
C GLY A 164 15.81 20.25 -4.35
N LEU A 165 15.41 18.98 -4.22
CA LEU A 165 16.23 17.92 -3.62
C LEU A 165 16.84 16.95 -4.65
N GLU A 166 16.60 17.15 -5.95
CA GLU A 166 17.08 16.27 -7.03
C GLU A 166 18.61 16.24 -7.15
N LYS A 167 19.29 17.26 -6.61
CA LYS A 167 20.75 17.39 -6.59
C LYS A 167 21.35 17.17 -5.19
N SER A 168 20.60 16.60 -4.24
CA SER A 168 21.13 16.30 -2.91
C SER A 168 22.29 15.29 -3.04
N LYS A 169 23.54 15.78 -2.89
CA LYS A 169 24.75 14.97 -3.12
C LYS A 169 25.11 14.05 -1.95
N MET A 170 24.46 14.19 -0.80
CA MET A 170 24.97 13.63 0.45
C MET A 170 24.08 12.59 1.11
N SER A 171 22.79 12.53 0.82
CA SER A 171 21.92 11.52 1.43
C SER A 171 20.73 11.22 0.54
N VAL A 172 20.29 9.97 0.59
CA VAL A 172 19.12 9.48 -0.15
C VAL A 172 17.79 9.85 0.53
N TYR A 173 17.82 10.33 1.78
CA TYR A 173 16.63 10.74 2.52
C TYR A 173 16.95 11.75 3.64
N ILE A 174 15.94 12.11 4.44
CA ILE A 174 16.10 12.97 5.62
C ILE A 174 16.94 12.26 6.70
N THR A 175 17.91 12.99 7.24
CA THR A 175 18.80 12.57 8.34
C THR A 175 18.86 13.64 9.43
N ASN A 176 19.44 13.31 10.60
CA ASN A 176 19.66 14.28 11.68
C ASN A 176 20.49 15.50 11.28
N SER A 177 21.31 15.40 10.22
CA SER A 177 22.11 16.50 9.70
C SER A 177 21.45 17.27 8.55
N SER A 178 20.24 16.88 8.17
CA SER A 178 19.51 17.55 7.09
C SER A 178 19.03 18.94 7.54
N PRO A 179 19.11 19.96 6.66
CA PRO A 179 18.54 21.25 6.98
C PRO A 179 17.01 21.16 7.07
N LEU A 180 16.40 22.05 7.84
CA LEU A 180 14.95 22.08 8.03
C LEU A 180 14.18 22.28 6.70
N SER A 181 14.79 22.93 5.72
CA SER A 181 14.25 23.09 4.37
C SER A 181 14.02 21.74 3.66
N THR A 182 14.93 20.77 3.84
CA THR A 182 14.78 19.41 3.30
C THR A 182 13.56 18.74 3.90
N TYR A 183 13.40 18.80 5.22
CA TYR A 183 12.21 18.25 5.88
C TYR A 183 10.92 18.90 5.36
N LYS A 184 10.88 20.24 5.27
CA LYS A 184 9.71 20.97 4.75
C LYS A 184 9.37 20.57 3.31
N ALA A 185 10.38 20.32 2.46
CA ALA A 185 10.16 19.88 1.09
C ALA A 185 9.47 18.50 1.03
N TYR A 186 9.95 17.52 1.81
CA TYR A 186 9.31 16.20 1.93
C TYR A 186 7.90 16.29 2.51
N LEU A 187 7.70 17.09 3.57
CA LEU A 187 6.38 17.29 4.17
C LEU A 187 5.39 17.89 3.17
N ASN A 188 5.79 18.93 2.45
CA ASN A 188 4.95 19.58 1.44
C ASN A 188 4.60 18.60 0.31
N GLN A 189 5.56 17.78 -0.12
CA GLN A 189 5.31 16.76 -1.16
C GLN A 189 4.33 15.69 -0.66
N PHE A 190 4.53 15.16 0.56
CA PHE A 190 3.61 14.20 1.18
C PHE A 190 2.21 14.78 1.34
N GLN A 191 2.06 16.02 1.79
CA GLN A 191 0.76 16.67 1.94
C GLN A 191 0.01 16.77 0.60
N ARG A 192 0.70 17.17 -0.47
CA ARG A 192 0.10 17.21 -1.83
C ARG A 192 -0.31 15.84 -2.31
N ASP A 193 0.57 14.85 -2.17
CA ASP A 193 0.34 13.48 -2.62
C ASP A 193 -0.81 12.83 -1.85
N PHE A 194 -0.80 12.95 -0.51
CA PHE A 194 -1.84 12.36 0.34
C PHE A 194 -3.19 13.07 0.17
N ALA A 195 -3.22 14.40 0.04
CA ALA A 195 -4.46 15.11 -0.27
C ALA A 195 -5.02 14.71 -1.64
N THR A 196 -4.14 14.52 -2.64
CA THR A 196 -4.53 14.03 -3.97
C THR A 196 -5.09 12.62 -3.89
N PHE A 197 -4.42 11.71 -3.17
CA PHE A 197 -4.91 10.36 -2.89
C PHE A 197 -6.32 10.41 -2.28
N LEU A 198 -6.52 11.15 -1.18
CA LEU A 198 -7.81 11.23 -0.49
C LEU A 198 -8.92 11.81 -1.39
N LYS A 199 -8.61 12.85 -2.18
CA LYS A 199 -9.54 13.44 -3.15
C LYS A 199 -9.97 12.42 -4.21
N LEU A 200 -9.03 11.66 -4.76
CA LEU A 200 -9.33 10.69 -5.79
C LEU A 200 -10.14 9.52 -5.22
N ARG A 201 -9.77 9.03 -4.03
CA ARG A 201 -10.53 7.99 -3.34
C ARG A 201 -11.94 8.43 -2.96
N SER A 202 -12.14 9.69 -2.56
CA SER A 202 -13.49 10.17 -2.23
C SER A 202 -14.42 10.22 -3.45
N GLU A 203 -13.90 10.42 -4.66
CA GLU A 203 -14.69 10.32 -5.89
C GLU A 203 -15.05 8.87 -6.26
N GLU A 204 -14.15 7.92 -5.97
CA GLU A 204 -14.27 6.51 -6.33
C GLU A 204 -15.09 5.70 -5.33
N MET A 205 -15.10 6.12 -4.07
CA MET A 205 -15.80 5.43 -3.01
C MET A 205 -17.30 5.69 -3.02
N VAL A 206 -18.07 4.68 -2.65
CA VAL A 206 -19.50 4.81 -2.34
C VAL A 206 -19.69 5.61 -1.04
N SER A 207 -20.87 6.21 -0.88
CA SER A 207 -21.28 6.76 0.42
C SER A 207 -21.23 5.67 1.49
N ASN A 208 -20.70 6.00 2.66
CA ASN A 208 -20.45 5.07 3.78
C ASN A 208 -19.40 3.96 3.50
N GLY A 209 -18.68 4.03 2.39
CA GLY A 209 -17.50 3.20 2.16
C GLY A 209 -16.40 3.48 3.19
N ARG A 210 -15.46 2.54 3.35
CA ARG A 210 -14.38 2.65 4.35
C ARG A 210 -12.99 2.42 3.78
N MET A 211 -12.00 3.02 4.40
CA MET A 211 -10.58 2.78 4.09
C MET A 211 -9.81 2.37 5.34
N VAL A 212 -8.91 1.40 5.21
CA VAL A 212 -7.91 1.07 6.22
C VAL A 212 -6.53 1.25 5.61
N LEU A 213 -5.79 2.23 6.13
CA LEU A 213 -4.51 2.66 5.60
C LEU A 213 -3.44 2.44 6.67
N THR A 214 -2.41 1.67 6.34
CA THR A 214 -1.25 1.43 7.21
C THR A 214 0.02 1.82 6.48
N PHE A 215 0.81 2.72 7.05
CA PHE A 215 2.06 3.16 6.44
C PHE A 215 3.07 3.57 7.50
N ILE A 216 4.33 3.68 7.09
CA ILE A 216 5.43 4.06 7.97
C ILE A 216 5.20 5.51 8.42
N GLY A 217 5.21 5.71 9.72
CA GLY A 217 5.19 7.03 10.35
C GLY A 217 6.26 7.12 11.42
N ARG A 218 6.24 8.22 12.18
CA ARG A 218 7.10 8.44 13.35
C ARG A 218 6.25 8.65 14.59
N SER A 219 6.76 8.25 15.75
CA SER A 219 6.12 8.43 17.05
C SER A 219 6.35 9.82 17.66
N THR A 220 7.39 10.53 17.24
CA THR A 220 7.75 11.83 17.80
C THR A 220 7.22 12.99 16.94
N ILE A 221 6.57 13.94 17.61
CA ILE A 221 6.04 15.15 16.97
C ILE A 221 7.13 16.24 16.96
N ASP A 222 7.87 16.37 18.06
CA ASP A 222 8.69 17.55 18.36
C ASP A 222 10.02 17.62 17.60
N ASN A 223 10.53 16.46 17.15
CA ASN A 223 11.77 16.42 16.37
C ASN A 223 11.52 15.74 15.02
N PRO A 224 11.38 16.52 13.93
CA PRO A 224 11.12 15.95 12.63
C PRO A 224 12.28 15.13 12.05
N LEU A 225 13.46 15.25 12.66
CA LEU A 225 14.68 14.53 12.30
C LEU A 225 14.94 13.32 13.21
N HIS A 226 14.00 12.96 14.09
CA HIS A 226 14.12 11.79 14.96
C HIS A 226 14.15 10.50 14.14
N ARG A 227 15.00 9.55 14.54
CA ARG A 227 15.46 8.45 13.68
C ARG A 227 14.48 7.29 13.46
N ASP A 228 13.38 7.22 14.20
CA ASP A 228 12.58 5.98 14.32
C ASP A 228 12.06 5.45 12.97
N CYS A 229 11.76 6.34 12.02
CA CYS A 229 11.24 5.95 10.70
C CYS A 229 12.27 6.00 9.56
N CYS A 230 13.44 6.61 9.79
CA CYS A 230 14.43 6.92 8.76
C CYS A 230 15.77 6.19 8.94
N HIS A 231 15.87 5.32 9.95
CA HIS A 231 17.15 4.72 10.33
C HIS A 231 17.80 3.94 9.18
N PHE A 232 17.01 3.13 8.46
CA PHE A 232 17.52 2.35 7.34
C PHE A 232 18.01 3.23 6.18
N TRP A 233 17.34 4.34 5.89
CA TRP A 233 17.81 5.31 4.88
C TRP A 233 19.12 6.00 5.28
N THR A 234 19.32 6.22 6.58
CA THR A 234 20.58 6.75 7.11
C THR A 234 21.72 5.75 6.92
N LEU A 235 21.48 4.47 7.22
CA LEU A 235 22.47 3.41 6.98
C LEU A 235 22.79 3.25 5.50
N LEU A 236 21.78 3.22 4.64
CA LEU A 236 21.97 3.16 3.18
C LEU A 236 22.79 4.36 2.67
N SER A 237 22.48 5.57 3.15
CA SER A 237 23.26 6.77 2.79
C SER A 237 24.73 6.66 3.18
N LYS A 238 25.03 6.04 4.33
CA LYS A 238 26.41 5.83 4.78
C LYS A 238 27.13 4.79 3.92
N SER A 239 26.51 3.63 3.71
CA SER A 239 27.09 2.59 2.86
C SER A 239 27.37 3.09 1.44
N LEU A 240 26.46 3.88 0.84
CA LEU A 240 26.71 4.48 -0.47
C LEU A 240 27.86 5.49 -0.44
N ARG A 241 28.03 6.26 0.64
CA ARG A 241 29.18 7.15 0.78
C ARG A 241 30.49 6.38 0.90
N ASP A 242 30.51 5.30 1.65
CA ASP A 242 31.71 4.46 1.82
C ASP A 242 32.16 3.92 0.44
N LEU A 243 31.22 3.43 -0.36
CA LEU A 243 31.48 2.99 -1.74
C LEU A 243 31.99 4.11 -2.66
N VAL A 244 31.49 5.35 -2.52
CA VAL A 244 31.99 6.52 -3.27
C VAL A 244 33.42 6.86 -2.85
N VAL A 245 33.73 6.80 -1.55
CA VAL A 245 35.08 7.06 -1.01
C VAL A 245 36.07 6.01 -1.50
N GLU A 246 35.64 4.74 -1.55
CA GLU A 246 36.41 3.61 -2.08
C GLU A 246 36.50 3.58 -3.62
N ARG A 247 35.78 4.47 -4.32
CA ARG A 247 35.76 4.57 -5.80
C ARG A 247 35.28 3.29 -6.51
N VAL A 248 34.29 2.61 -5.93
CA VAL A 248 33.68 1.39 -6.47
C VAL A 248 32.28 1.62 -7.05
N LEU A 249 31.85 2.88 -7.14
CA LEU A 249 30.63 3.35 -7.80
C LEU A 249 30.95 4.27 -8.98
#